data_AF-A0A352NW46-F1
#
_entry.id   AF-A0A352NW46-F1
#
_cell.length_a   1.000
_cell.length_b   1.000
_cell.length_c   1.000
_cell.angle_alpha   90.00
_cell.angle_beta   90.00
_cell.angle_gamma   90.00
#
_symmetry.space_group_name_H-M   'P 1'
#
loop_
_entity.id
_entity.type
_entity.pdbx_description
1 polymer ?
#
loop_
_entity_poly.entity_id
_entity_poly.type
_entity_poly.pdbx_seq_one_letter_code
_entity_poly.pdbx_strand_id
1 'polypeptide(L)'
;NSFKSLDQNDRVIYIKSFSKIFLPGIRIGYLIPPRKFRENIQNSKINTDIATSSLMQRALDLYIRKGMWKDYIDMLNIKYRDMYMYMEKCIVKYLKGKVDFIKPGGGLHF
;
A
#
# COMPACT_ATOMS: atom_id res chain seq x y z
N ASN A 1 2.18 0.27 -13.68
CA ASN A 1 3.33 1.22 -13.58
C ASN A 1 2.96 2.36 -12.68
N SER A 2 3.85 2.78 -11.77
CA SER A 2 3.58 3.91 -10.85
C SER A 2 3.92 5.24 -11.54
N PHE A 3 3.34 6.35 -11.10
CA PHE A 3 3.75 7.67 -11.63
C PHE A 3 5.24 7.94 -11.41
N LYS A 4 5.81 7.45 -10.29
CA LYS A 4 7.24 7.62 -10.02
C LYS A 4 8.12 6.86 -11.02
N SER A 5 7.68 5.69 -11.53
CA SER A 5 8.45 4.98 -12.57
C SER A 5 8.46 5.71 -13.92
N LEU A 6 7.54 6.67 -14.13
CA LEU A 6 7.45 7.49 -15.33
C LEU A 6 8.06 8.89 -15.15
N ASP A 7 8.54 9.20 -13.95
CA ASP A 7 8.94 10.54 -13.56
C ASP A 7 10.37 10.86 -14.02
N GLN A 8 10.49 11.46 -15.20
CA GLN A 8 11.78 11.90 -15.76
C GLN A 8 12.21 13.30 -15.27
N ASN A 9 11.29 14.06 -14.67
CA ASN A 9 11.52 15.47 -14.32
C ASN A 9 11.51 15.70 -12.80
N ASP A 10 11.58 14.64 -12.00
CA ASP A 10 11.57 14.68 -10.53
C ASP A 10 10.43 15.53 -9.95
N ARG A 11 9.19 15.24 -10.38
CA ARG A 11 7.98 15.94 -9.95
C ARG A 11 7.12 15.15 -8.98
N VAL A 12 7.30 13.84 -8.90
CA VAL A 12 6.41 12.95 -8.16
C VAL A 12 6.92 12.75 -6.73
N ILE A 13 6.07 13.08 -5.75
CA ILE A 13 6.21 12.59 -4.37
C ILE A 13 5.56 11.21 -4.30
N TYR A 14 6.38 10.18 -4.16
CA TYR A 14 5.90 8.81 -4.04
C TYR A 14 5.76 8.43 -2.58
N ILE A 15 4.58 7.98 -2.16
CA ILE A 15 4.28 7.64 -0.76
C ILE A 15 3.76 6.21 -0.70
N LYS A 16 4.28 5.43 0.25
CA LYS A 16 3.84 4.07 0.52
C LYS A 16 3.85 3.76 2.01
N SER A 17 3.04 2.77 2.38
CA SER A 17 2.93 2.26 3.75
C SER A 17 3.14 0.75 3.77
N PHE A 18 3.73 0.24 4.85
CA PHE A 18 3.89 -1.19 5.10
C PHE A 18 2.66 -1.83 5.78
N SER A 19 1.64 -1.05 6.13
CA SER A 19 0.46 -1.54 6.87
C SER A 19 -0.30 -2.67 6.18
N LYS A 20 -0.26 -2.76 4.85
CA LYS A 20 -1.00 -3.76 4.07
C LYS A 20 -0.18 -4.97 3.64
N ILE A 21 1.15 -4.87 3.73
CA ILE A 21 2.08 -5.91 3.26
C ILE A 21 2.86 -6.56 4.40
N PHE A 22 2.71 -6.07 5.63
CA PHE A 22 3.32 -6.68 6.80
C PHE A 22 2.31 -6.81 7.94
N LEU A 23 2.00 -5.72 8.66
CA LEU A 23 1.03 -5.70 9.75
C LEU A 23 0.31 -4.34 9.79
N PRO A 24 -1.03 -4.28 9.93
CA PRO A 24 -1.76 -3.01 10.00
C PRO A 24 -1.22 -2.04 11.06
N GLY A 25 -0.79 -2.58 12.21
CA GLY A 25 -0.28 -1.83 13.36
C GLY A 25 1.17 -1.37 13.25
N ILE A 26 1.90 -1.65 12.16
CA ILE A 26 3.33 -1.30 12.10
C ILE A 26 3.60 0.20 12.16
N ARG A 27 2.67 1.03 11.66
CA ARG A 27 2.82 2.50 11.58
C ARG A 27 4.14 2.95 10.93
N ILE A 28 4.64 2.17 9.97
CA ILE A 28 5.79 2.53 9.15
C ILE A 28 5.34 2.73 7.71
N GLY A 29 5.77 3.85 7.15
CA GLY A 29 5.71 4.14 5.73
C GLY A 29 7.01 4.80 5.28
N TYR A 30 7.10 5.05 3.98
CA TYR A 30 8.22 5.75 3.39
C TYR A 30 7.72 6.69 2.30
N LEU A 31 8.54 7.70 2.01
CA LEU A 31 8.29 8.63 0.94
C LEU A 31 9.56 8.84 0.11
N ILE A 32 9.40 9.02 -1.19
CA ILE A 32 10.46 9.38 -2.13
C ILE A 32 10.03 10.70 -2.77
N PRO A 33 10.45 11.84 -2.21
CA PRO A 33 10.09 13.15 -2.73
C PRO A 33 11.09 13.61 -3.81
N PRO A 34 10.72 14.61 -4.62
CA PRO A 34 11.68 15.38 -5.39
C PRO A 34 12.83 15.91 -4.53
N ARG A 35 14.04 15.96 -5.10
CA ARG A 35 15.27 16.38 -4.38
C ARG A 35 15.08 17.74 -3.71
N LYS A 36 14.43 18.68 -4.40
CA LYS A 36 14.15 20.04 -3.90
C LYS A 36 13.30 20.10 -2.64
N PHE A 37 12.56 19.04 -2.32
CA PHE A 37 11.70 18.99 -1.13
C PHE A 37 12.29 18.14 0.00
N ARG A 38 13.43 17.46 -0.21
CA ARG A 38 13.96 16.48 0.73
C ARG A 38 14.28 17.08 2.10
N GLU A 39 15.01 18.20 2.12
CA GLU A 39 15.39 18.89 3.36
C GLU A 39 14.17 19.43 4.11
N ASN A 40 13.26 20.11 3.40
CA ASN A 40 12.03 20.64 3.98
C ASN A 40 11.19 19.53 4.64
N ILE A 41 11.02 18.39 3.95
CA ILE A 41 10.24 17.26 4.50
C ILE A 41 10.96 16.63 5.69
N GLN A 42 12.29 16.49 5.65
CA GLN A 42 13.05 15.94 6.77
C GLN A 42 12.94 16.84 8.01
N ASN A 43 13.04 18.16 7.84
CA ASN A 43 12.85 19.13 8.92
C ASN A 43 11.43 19.07 9.48
N SER A 44 10.40 19.03 8.61
CA SER A 44 9.01 18.88 9.05
C SER A 44 8.78 17.58 9.83
N LYS A 45 9.39 16.47 9.40
CA LYS A 45 9.29 15.17 10.10
C LYS A 45 9.81 15.27 11.52
N ILE A 46 11.01 15.82 11.71
CA ILE A 46 11.62 15.96 13.04
C ILE A 46 10.74 16.81 13.97
N ASN A 47 10.13 17.88 13.44
CA ASN A 47 9.28 18.79 14.22
C ASN A 47 7.92 18.21 14.60
N THR A 48 7.37 17.25 13.84
CA THR A 48 6.02 16.69 14.07
C THR A 48 6.01 15.29 14.66
N ASP A 49 7.02 14.47 14.37
CA ASP A 49 7.10 13.08 14.81
C ASP A 49 8.56 12.69 15.02
N ILE A 50 8.98 12.75 16.28
CA ILE A 50 10.37 12.66 16.73
C ILE A 50 11.02 11.34 16.27
N ALA A 51 10.28 10.22 16.31
CA ALA A 51 10.84 8.94 15.92
C ALA A 51 9.79 7.89 15.54
N THR A 52 10.12 7.12 14.51
CA THR A 52 9.46 5.86 14.21
C THR A 52 10.04 4.74 15.07
N SER A 53 9.20 3.87 15.63
CA SER A 53 9.64 2.79 16.54
C SER A 53 10.81 1.97 15.97
N SER A 54 11.96 1.99 16.65
CA SER A 54 13.18 1.28 16.25
C SER A 54 13.00 -0.24 16.27
N LEU A 55 12.24 -0.75 17.24
CA LEU A 55 11.86 -2.16 17.31
C LEU A 55 11.09 -2.58 16.06
N MET A 56 10.08 -1.80 15.66
CA MET A 56 9.29 -2.11 14.47
C MET A 56 10.11 -1.98 13.18
N GLN A 57 11.04 -1.02 13.11
CA GLN A 57 11.99 -0.92 12.00
C GLN A 57 12.87 -2.16 11.89
N ARG A 58 13.36 -2.70 13.01
CA ARG A 58 14.18 -3.92 13.03
C ARG A 58 13.37 -5.17 12.66
N ALA A 59 12.14 -5.27 13.14
CA ALA A 59 11.23 -6.35 12.76
C ALA A 59 10.94 -6.33 11.25
N LEU A 60 10.70 -5.14 10.69
CA LEU A 60 10.49 -4.95 9.26
C LEU A 60 11.74 -5.30 8.43
N ASP A 61 12.92 -4.87 8.86
CA ASP A 61 14.20 -5.21 8.22
C ASP A 61 14.38 -6.73 8.14
N LEU A 62 14.15 -7.44 9.25
CA LEU A 62 14.24 -8.89 9.29
C LEU A 62 13.23 -9.56 8.36
N TYR A 63 11.98 -9.09 8.35
CA TYR A 63 10.91 -9.58 7.49
C TYR A 63 11.25 -9.44 6.00
N ILE A 64 11.78 -8.27 5.61
CA ILE A 64 12.18 -7.99 4.23
C ILE A 64 13.38 -8.86 3.83
N ARG A 65 14.42 -8.92 4.66
CA ARG A 65 15.65 -9.70 4.40
C ARG A 65 15.38 -11.18 4.25
N LYS A 66 14.47 -11.72 5.06
CA LYS A 66 14.06 -13.14 4.97
C LYS A 66 13.14 -13.44 3.79
N GLY A 67 12.71 -12.43 3.02
CA GLY A 67 11.84 -12.62 1.85
C GLY A 67 10.40 -13.00 2.16
N MET A 68 10.01 -13.03 3.44
CA MET A 68 8.68 -13.47 3.92
C MET A 68 7.52 -12.64 3.34
N TRP A 69 7.81 -11.43 2.85
CA TRP A 69 6.84 -10.56 2.19
C TRP A 69 6.33 -11.11 0.87
N LYS A 70 7.10 -11.94 0.18
CA LYS A 70 6.71 -12.50 -1.13
C LYS A 70 5.55 -13.48 -0.97
N ASP A 71 5.76 -14.50 -0.14
CA ASP A 71 4.75 -15.52 0.15
C ASP A 71 3.47 -14.89 0.73
N TYR A 72 3.63 -13.88 1.59
CA TYR A 72 2.49 -13.16 2.16
C TYR A 72 1.71 -12.38 1.10
N ILE A 73 2.38 -11.68 0.18
CA ILE A 73 1.72 -10.97 -0.92
C ILE A 73 1.00 -11.95 -1.85
N ASP A 74 1.62 -13.09 -2.17
CA ASP A 74 1.00 -14.09 -3.04
C ASP A 74 -0.26 -14.68 -2.39
N MET A 75 -0.19 -15.03 -1.11
CA MET A 75 -1.34 -15.46 -0.33
C MET A 75 -2.44 -14.38 -0.29
N LEU A 76 -2.09 -13.11 -0.08
CA LEU A 76 -3.05 -12.01 -0.07
C LEU A 76 -3.71 -11.83 -1.44
N ASN A 77 -2.97 -11.92 -2.54
CA ASN A 77 -3.50 -11.78 -3.88
C ASN A 77 -4.55 -12.86 -4.20
N ILE A 78 -4.30 -14.11 -3.79
CA ILE A 78 -5.27 -15.20 -3.94
C ILE A 78 -6.53 -14.88 -3.13
N LYS A 79 -6.37 -14.57 -1.84
CA LYS A 79 -7.50 -14.30 -0.96
C LYS A 79 -8.37 -13.13 -1.43
N TYR A 80 -7.75 -12.04 -1.86
CA TYR A 80 -8.49 -10.88 -2.35
C TYR A 80 -9.15 -11.12 -3.71
N ARG A 81 -8.54 -11.94 -4.57
CA ARG A 81 -9.19 -12.38 -5.81
C ARG A 81 -10.45 -13.20 -5.51
N ASP A 82 -10.38 -14.13 -4.57
CA ASP A 82 -11.53 -14.96 -4.21
C ASP A 82 -12.67 -14.13 -3.61
N MET A 83 -12.34 -13.20 -2.71
CA MET A 83 -13.31 -12.25 -2.15
C MET A 83 -13.94 -11.37 -3.23
N TYR A 84 -13.14 -10.88 -4.18
CA TYR A 84 -13.60 -10.10 -5.31
C TYR A 84 -14.61 -10.88 -6.17
N MET A 85 -14.26 -12.10 -6.58
CA MET A 85 -15.14 -12.95 -7.40
C MET A 85 -16.43 -13.32 -6.66
N TYR A 86 -16.35 -13.52 -5.35
CA TYR A 86 -17.52 -13.79 -4.52
C TYR A 86 -18.45 -12.57 -4.44
N MET A 87 -17.91 -11.38 -4.21
CA MET A 87 -18.69 -10.14 -4.16
C MET A 87 -19.40 -9.88 -5.49
N GLU A 88 -18.69 -10.04 -6.61
CA GLU A 88 -19.27 -9.90 -7.95
C GLU A 88 -20.47 -10.84 -8.15
N LYS A 89 -20.32 -12.12 -7.78
CA LYS A 89 -21.42 -13.10 -7.84
C LYS A 89 -22.61 -12.67 -6.99
N CYS A 90 -22.37 -12.13 -5.79
CA CYS A 90 -23.42 -11.65 -4.90
C CYS A 90 -24.16 -10.43 -5.47
N ILE A 91 -23.44 -9.45 -6.03
CA ILE A 91 -24.05 -8.28 -6.66
C ILE A 91 -24.96 -8.71 -7.82
N VAL A 92 -24.46 -9.59 -8.69
CA VAL A 92 -25.25 -10.11 -9.81
C VAL A 92 -26.45 -10.95 -9.33
N LYS A 93 -26.30 -11.74 -8.26
CA LYS A 93 -27.39 -12.58 -7.75
C LYS A 93 -28.50 -11.77 -7.09
N TYR A 94 -28.15 -10.78 -6.28
CA TYR A 94 -29.11 -10.10 -5.38
C TYR A 94 -29.52 -8.71 -5.83
N LEU A 95 -28.69 -8.02 -6.61
CA LEU A 95 -28.88 -6.61 -6.99
C LEU A 95 -29.07 -6.38 -8.50
N LYS A 96 -29.08 -7.45 -9.31
CA LYS A 96 -29.34 -7.36 -10.75
C LYS A 96 -30.67 -6.65 -11.03
N GLY A 97 -30.61 -5.63 -11.89
CA GLY A 97 -31.76 -4.79 -12.26
C GLY A 97 -32.15 -3.75 -11.21
N LYS A 98 -31.42 -3.66 -10.09
CA LYS A 98 -31.62 -2.65 -9.04
C LYS A 98 -30.49 -1.62 -8.98
N VAL A 99 -29.28 -2.03 -9.39
CA VAL A 99 -28.09 -1.18 -9.41
C VAL A 99 -27.24 -1.51 -10.63
N ASP A 100 -26.52 -0.50 -11.12
CA ASP A 100 -25.39 -0.66 -12.04
C ASP A 100 -24.09 -0.55 -11.25
N PHE A 101 -23.09 -1.32 -11.64
CA PHE A 101 -21.76 -1.24 -11.04
C PHE A 101 -20.68 -1.47 -12.09
N ILE A 102 -19.52 -0.86 -11.86
CA ILE A 102 -18.33 -1.05 -12.67
C ILE A 102 -17.42 -2.01 -11.93
N LYS A 103 -17.02 -3.10 -12.59
CA LYS A 103 -16.05 -4.05 -12.06
C LYS A 103 -14.72 -3.34 -11.78
N PRO A 104 -14.30 -3.18 -10.51
CA PRO A 104 -13.00 -2.62 -10.22
C PRO A 104 -11.95 -3.65 -10.62
N GLY A 105 -11.07 -3.32 -11.57
CA GLY A 105 -10.04 -4.24 -12.10
C GLY A 105 -8.95 -4.69 -11.09
N GLY A 106 -9.23 -4.61 -9.78
CA GLY A 106 -8.36 -5.01 -8.68
C GLY A 106 -8.59 -4.16 -7.42
N GLY A 107 -7.96 -4.56 -6.31
CA GLY A 107 -8.00 -3.83 -5.04
C GLY A 107 -8.92 -4.45 -4.00
N LEU A 108 -9.26 -3.66 -2.98
CA LEU A 108 -10.02 -4.10 -1.79
C LEU A 108 -11.47 -3.60 -1.76
N HIS A 109 -11.87 -2.80 -2.74
CA HIS A 109 -13.14 -2.10 -2.74
C HIS A 109 -13.92 -2.48 -4.00
N PHE A 110 -15.24 -2.62 -3.82
CA PHE A 110 -16.23 -2.89 -4.86
C PHE A 110 -17.17 -1.71 -4.95
#